data_AF-A0A4P6ZEK1-F1
#
_entry.id   AF-A0A4P6ZEK1-F1
#
_cell.length_a   1.000
_cell.length_b   1.000
_cell.length_c   1.000
_cell.angle_alpha   90.00
_cell.angle_beta   90.00
_cell.angle_gamma   90.00
#
_symmetry.space_group_name_H-M   'P 1'
#
loop_
_entity.id
_entity.type
_entity.pdbx_description
1 polymer ?
#
loop_
_entity_poly.entity_id
_entity_poly.type
_entity_poly.pdbx_seq_one_letter_code
_entity_poly.pdbx_strand_id
1 'polypeptide(L)'
;MDNIAEGFEREGNREFVNFLTMSKGSVGEVRSQLIRAFDRNYLDESTFLALKDEAANMSKMLSGFITYLKNSEHKGNKFNRNKENE
;
A
#
# COMPACT_ATOMS: atom_id res chain seq x y z
N MET A 1 -2.29 -8.03 0.29
CA MET A 1 -3.62 -7.49 -0.08
C MET A 1 -4.44 -7.18 1.16
N ASP A 2 -4.34 -8.00 2.20
CA ASP A 2 -5.14 -7.91 3.43
C ASP A 2 -5.16 -6.52 4.06
N ASN A 3 -4.01 -5.87 4.20
CA ASN A 3 -3.95 -4.52 4.75
C ASN A 3 -4.77 -3.50 3.94
N ILE A 4 -4.74 -3.54 2.60
CA ILE A 4 -5.50 -2.60 1.76
C ILE A 4 -7.00 -2.83 1.97
N ALA A 5 -7.44 -4.09 1.92
CA ALA A 5 -8.84 -4.45 2.12
C ALA A 5 -9.30 -4.06 3.54
N GLU A 6 -8.55 -4.44 4.57
CA GLU A 6 -8.90 -4.14 5.96
C GLU A 6 -9.00 -2.63 6.19
N GLY A 7 -8.05 -1.84 5.67
CA GLY A 7 -8.08 -0.38 5.80
C GLY A 7 -9.25 0.27 5.07
N PHE A 8 -9.64 -0.27 3.92
CA PHE A 8 -10.78 0.22 3.14
C PHE A 8 -12.10 0.00 3.90
N GLU A 9 -12.29 -1.18 4.48
CA GLU A 9 -13.47 -1.54 5.29
C GLU A 9 -13.63 -0.71 6.57
N ARG A 10 -12.62 0.08 6.99
CA ARG A 10 -12.74 1.04 8.11
C ARG A 10 -13.46 2.34 7.73
N GLU A 11 -13.68 2.57 6.44
CA GLU A 11 -14.50 3.67 5.89
C GLU A 11 -14.05 5.11 6.28
N GLY A 12 -12.81 5.26 6.76
CA GLY A 12 -12.20 6.53 7.15
C GLY A 12 -10.80 6.69 6.57
N ASN A 13 -10.51 7.83 5.93
CA ASN A 13 -9.23 8.04 5.25
C ASN A 13 -8.02 7.93 6.18
N ARG A 14 -8.15 8.37 7.44
CA ARG A 14 -7.05 8.31 8.41
C ARG A 14 -6.69 6.86 8.74
N GLU A 15 -7.69 6.02 8.98
CA GLU A 15 -7.50 4.60 9.24
C GLU A 15 -6.99 3.90 7.98
N PHE A 16 -7.57 4.20 6.82
CA PHE A 16 -7.12 3.63 5.55
C PHE A 16 -5.65 3.95 5.24
N VAL A 17 -5.23 5.20 5.46
CA VAL A 17 -3.82 5.63 5.29
C VAL A 17 -2.85 4.84 6.18
N ASN A 18 -3.24 4.49 7.42
CA ASN A 18 -2.39 3.69 8.30
C ASN A 18 -2.15 2.30 7.69
N PHE A 19 -3.22 1.65 7.22
CA PHE A 19 -3.15 0.34 6.58
C PHE A 19 -2.42 0.37 5.23
N LEU A 20 -2.57 1.44 4.44
CA LEU A 20 -1.78 1.63 3.21
C LEU A 20 -0.30 1.81 3.51
N THR A 21 0.04 2.43 4.64
CA THR A 21 1.44 2.57 5.10
C THR A 21 2.01 1.20 5.47
N MET A 22 1.24 0.35 6.16
CA MET A 22 1.63 -1.04 6.42
C MET A 22 1.82 -1.83 5.11
N SER A 23 0.90 -1.70 4.16
CA SER A 23 1.00 -2.31 2.83
C SER A 23 2.29 -1.89 2.11
N LYS A 24 2.64 -0.60 2.17
CA LYS A 24 3.88 -0.07 1.58
C LYS A 24 5.11 -0.64 2.28
N GLY A 25 5.06 -0.81 3.60
CA GLY A 25 6.09 -1.50 4.39
C GLY A 25 6.32 -2.93 3.90
N SER A 26 5.25 -3.74 3.77
CA SER A 26 5.33 -5.12 3.26
C SER A 26 5.94 -5.19 1.87
N VAL A 27 5.62 -4.26 0.97
CA VAL A 27 6.27 -4.17 -0.36
C VAL A 27 7.78 -3.89 -0.22
N GLY A 28 8.19 -3.06 0.73
CA GLY A 28 9.61 -2.82 1.04
C GLY A 28 10.33 -4.07 1.53
N GLU A 29 9.68 -4.88 2.37
CA GLU A 29 10.20 -6.16 2.84
C GLU A 29 10.39 -7.14 1.69
N VAL A 30 9.38 -7.28 0.80
CA VAL A 30 9.47 -8.11 -0.41
C VAL A 30 10.66 -7.71 -1.27
N ARG A 31 10.89 -6.41 -1.49
CA ARG A 31 12.08 -5.95 -2.25
C ARG A 31 13.38 -6.40 -1.61
N SER A 32 13.49 -6.35 -0.28
CA SER A 32 14.67 -6.84 0.43
C SER A 32 14.81 -8.36 0.36
N GLN A 33 13.71 -9.11 0.31
CA GLN A 33 13.72 -10.57 0.16
C GLN A 33 14.09 -10.98 -1.27
N LEU A 34 13.62 -10.26 -2.29
CA LEU A 34 14.01 -10.48 -3.69
C LEU A 34 15.53 -10.36 -3.88
N ILE A 35 16.16 -9.36 -3.25
CA ILE A 35 17.63 -9.21 -3.27
C ILE A 35 18.29 -10.45 -2.68
N ARG A 36 17.87 -10.88 -1.47
CA ARG A 36 18.41 -12.09 -0.82
C ARG A 36 18.19 -13.36 -1.65
N ALA A 37 17.07 -13.47 -2.35
CA ALA A 37 16.76 -14.61 -3.21
C ALA A 37 17.65 -14.63 -4.45
N PHE A 38 17.90 -13.47 -5.06
CA PHE A 38 18.83 -13.32 -6.17
C PHE A 38 20.27 -13.63 -5.76
N ASP A 39 20.74 -13.09 -4.62
CA ASP A 39 22.08 -13.35 -4.08
C ASP A 39 22.34 -14.85 -3.82
N ARG A 40 21.28 -15.62 -3.54
CA ARG A 40 21.32 -17.08 -3.33
C ARG A 40 21.12 -17.89 -4.60
N ASN A 41 21.06 -17.24 -5.76
CA ASN A 41 20.78 -17.86 -7.07
C ASN A 41 19.44 -18.61 -7.11
N TYR A 42 18.44 -18.18 -6.34
CA TYR A 42 17.07 -18.72 -6.42
C TYR A 42 16.24 -18.08 -7.54
N LEU A 43 16.69 -16.94 -8.06
CA LEU A 43 16.08 -16.22 -9.16
C LEU A 43 17.15 -15.93 -10.20
N ASP A 44 16.81 -16.06 -11.48
CA ASP A 44 17.63 -15.51 -12.55
C ASP A 44 17.49 -13.97 -12.59
N GLU A 45 18.43 -13.30 -13.26
CA GLU A 45 18.48 -11.84 -13.32
C GLU A 45 17.23 -11.23 -13.94
N SER A 46 16.67 -11.85 -14.98
CA SER A 46 15.49 -11.32 -15.67
C SER A 46 14.25 -11.35 -14.76
N THR A 47 14.05 -12.48 -14.05
CA THR A 47 12.98 -12.62 -13.05
C THR A 47 13.18 -11.67 -11.87
N PHE A 48 14.41 -11.55 -11.36
CA PHE A 48 14.72 -10.64 -10.25
C PHE A 48 14.40 -9.18 -10.62
N LEU A 49 14.86 -8.71 -11.78
CA LEU A 49 14.63 -7.34 -12.23
C LEU A 49 13.15 -7.05 -12.43
N ALA A 50 12.41 -7.96 -13.08
CA ALA A 50 10.98 -7.82 -13.29
C ALA A 50 10.21 -7.69 -11.96
N LEU A 51 10.45 -8.60 -11.00
CA LEU A 51 9.78 -8.58 -9.70
C LEU A 51 10.16 -7.35 -8.86
N LYS A 52 11.43 -6.95 -8.91
CA LYS A 52 11.93 -5.76 -8.20
C LYS A 52 11.28 -4.49 -8.73
N ASP A 53 11.14 -4.37 -10.05
CA ASP A 53 10.49 -3.22 -10.70
C ASP A 53 8.99 -3.18 -10.42
N GLU A 54 8.32 -4.33 -10.46
CA GLU A 54 6.91 -4.44 -10.08
C GLU A 54 6.68 -3.99 -8.63
N ALA A 55 7.51 -4.47 -7.69
CA ALA A 55 7.45 -4.05 -6.30
C ALA A 55 7.76 -2.55 -6.12
N ALA A 56 8.70 -1.99 -6.89
CA ALA A 56 8.96 -0.56 -6.87
C ALA A 56 7.75 0.25 -7.38
N ASN A 57 7.09 -0.21 -8.44
CA ASN A 57 5.90 0.42 -9.00
C ASN A 57 4.71 0.37 -8.03
N MET A 58 4.47 -0.77 -7.37
CA MET A 58 3.45 -0.87 -6.31
C MET A 58 3.72 0.13 -5.18
N SER A 59 4.97 0.27 -4.74
CA SER A 59 5.34 1.24 -3.69
C SER A 59 5.07 2.69 -4.12
N LYS A 60 5.30 3.05 -5.39
CA LYS A 60 4.98 4.37 -5.95
C LYS A 60 3.47 4.61 -5.97
N MET A 61 2.69 3.63 -6.45
CA MET A 61 1.23 3.72 -6.48
C MET A 61 0.64 3.92 -5.09
N LEU A 62 1.08 3.13 -4.11
CA LEU A 62 0.67 3.28 -2.71
C LEU A 62 1.04 4.66 -2.16
N SER A 63 2.24 5.15 -2.48
CA SER A 63 2.68 6.49 -2.04
C SER A 63 1.81 7.60 -2.62
N GLY A 64 1.51 7.54 -3.93
CA GLY A 64 0.62 8.50 -4.59
C GLY A 64 -0.78 8.48 -3.97
N PHE A 65 -1.32 7.28 -3.70
CA PHE A 65 -2.64 7.15 -3.13
C PHE A 65 -2.73 7.62 -1.67
N ILE A 66 -1.71 7.33 -0.85
CA ILE A 66 -1.59 7.87 0.51
C ILE A 66 -1.57 9.41 0.49
N THR A 67 -0.77 10.01 -0.39
CA THR A 67 -0.70 11.47 -0.52
C THR A 67 -2.04 12.06 -0.92
N TYR A 68 -2.71 11.46 -1.90
CA TYR A 68 -4.06 11.86 -2.31
C TYR A 68 -5.05 11.83 -1.13
N LEU A 69 -5.13 10.71 -0.40
CA LEU A 69 -6.08 10.56 0.72
C LEU A 69 -5.81 11.53 1.87
N LYS A 70 -4.54 11.85 2.15
CA LYS A 70 -4.15 12.84 3.18
C LYS A 70 -4.60 14.25 2.82
N ASN A 71 -4.58 14.60 1.53
CA ASN A 71 -4.93 15.93 1.04
C ASN A 71 -6.41 16.04 0.62
N SER A 72 -7.16 14.94 0.66
CA SER A 72 -8.58 14.94 0.31
C SER A 72 -9.43 15.66 1.37
N GLU A 73 -10.39 16.46 0.90
CA GLU A 73 -11.44 17.06 1.73
C GLU A 73 -12.40 16.01 2.25
N HIS A 74 -12.66 14.96 1.46
CA HIS A 74 -13.49 13.83 1.85
C HIS A 74 -12.76 13.00 2.91
N LYS A 75 -13.30 12.91 4.13
CA LYS A 75 -12.67 12.18 5.26
C LYS A 75 -13.00 10.69 5.32
N GLY A 76 -13.88 10.21 4.44
CA GLY A 76 -14.38 8.84 4.40
C GLY A 76 -15.88 8.77 4.70
N ASN A 77 -16.53 7.71 4.21
CA ASN A 77 -17.98 7.48 4.31
C ASN A 77 -18.50 7.46 5.76
N LYS A 78 -17.65 7.06 6.72
CA LYS A 78 -17.98 7.07 8.14
C LYS A 78 -18.33 8.46 8.69
N PHE A 79 -17.76 9.52 8.12
CA PHE A 79 -18.00 10.91 8.56
C PHE A 79 -19.14 11.59 7.82
N ASN A 80 -19.50 11.09 6.64
CA ASN A 80 -20.67 11.60 5.90
C ASN A 80 -21.98 11.10 6.51
N ARG A 81 -22.03 9.84 6.96
CA ARG A 81 -23.22 9.25 7.63
C ARG A 81 -23.62 9.95 8.93
N ASN A 82 -22.68 10.58 9.63
CA ASN A 82 -22.99 11.29 10.87
C ASN A 82 -23.69 12.64 10.63
N LYS A 83 -23.51 13.26 9.46
CA LYS A 83 -24.17 14.53 9.11
C LYS A 83 -25.64 14.37 8.69
N GLU A 84 -26.07 13.17 8.34
CA GLU A 84 -27.47 12.90 7.95
C GLU A 84 -28.36 12.58 9.15
N ASN A 85 -27.78 12.36 10.34
CA ASN A 85 -28.47 12.04 11.59
C ASN A 85 -28.51 13.22 12.59
N GLU A 86 -28.07 14.40 12.19
CA GLU A 86 -28.18 15.68 12.92
C GLU A 86 -29.17 16.62 12.21
#